data_AF-A0A3A5H8P8-F1
#
_entry.id   AF-A0A3A5H8P8-F1
#
_cell.length_a   1.000
_cell.length_b   1.000
_cell.length_c   1.000
_cell.angle_alpha   90.00
_cell.angle_beta   90.00
_cell.angle_gamma   90.00
#
_symmetry.space_group_name_H-M   'P 1'
#
loop_
_entity.id
_entity.type
_entity.pdbx_description
1 polymer ?
#
loop_
_entity_poly.entity_id
_entity_poly.type
_entity_poly.pdbx_seq_one_letter_code
_entity_poly.pdbx_strand_id
1 'polypeptide(L)' 'MQDEEALPGVWLTRVGVPEPHDLDVAWLAAARAAFSEAEAPLPWFVVVTKSGWHRPSTGEQRTWQRLRLR' A
#
# COMPACT_ATOMS: atom_id res chain seq x y z
N MET A 1 15.15 0.65 -17.38
CA MET A 1 14.99 1.69 -16.33
C MET A 1 13.50 1.84 -16.01
N GLN A 2 12.88 0.80 -15.46
CA GLN A 2 11.45 0.80 -15.06
C GLN A 2 11.19 -0.31 -14.01
N ASP A 3 11.98 -0.36 -12.93
CA ASP A 3 11.69 -1.31 -11.83
C ASP A 3 11.75 -0.63 -10.44
N GLU A 4 12.23 0.61 -10.32
CA GLU A 4 12.21 1.36 -9.06
C GLU A 4 10.79 1.78 -8.63
N GLU A 5 9.85 1.86 -9.56
CA GLU A 5 8.41 2.02 -9.29
C GLU A 5 7.72 0.70 -8.92
N ALA A 6 8.38 -0.46 -9.04
CA ALA A 6 7.72 -1.76 -8.95
C ALA A 6 7.49 -2.24 -7.51
N LEU A 7 8.19 -1.68 -6.53
CA LEU A 7 8.09 -2.10 -5.13
C LEU A 7 7.66 -0.94 -4.24
N PRO A 8 6.61 -1.13 -3.41
CA PRO A 8 6.15 -0.01 -2.64
C PRO A 8 7.12 0.37 -1.53
N GLY A 9 7.36 1.68 -1.36
CA GLY A 9 8.25 2.20 -0.33
C GLY A 9 7.71 2.05 1.10
N VAL A 10 6.38 1.93 1.25
CA VAL A 10 5.72 1.64 2.53
C VAL A 10 4.60 0.61 2.34
N TRP A 11 4.65 -0.47 3.14
CA TRP A 11 3.61 -1.51 3.22
C TRP A 11 2.95 -1.46 4.58
N LEU A 12 1.68 -1.03 4.61
CA LEU A 12 0.85 -1.18 5.80
C LEU A 12 0.14 -2.53 5.72
N THR A 13 0.28 -3.36 6.75
CA THR A 13 -0.47 -4.63 6.82
C THR A 13 -1.64 -4.48 7.78
N ARG A 14 -2.83 -4.90 7.34
CA ARG A 14 -3.99 -5.01 8.23
C ARG A 14 -4.90 -6.20 7.89
N VAL A 15 -5.75 -6.55 8.85
CA VAL A 15 -6.80 -7.54 8.65
C VAL A 15 -7.94 -6.98 7.77
N GLY A 16 -8.80 -7.88 7.29
CA GLY A 16 -9.97 -7.54 6.47
C GLY A 16 -9.72 -7.67 4.97
N VAL A 17 -10.47 -6.88 4.19
CA VAL A 17 -10.47 -6.86 2.73
C VAL A 17 -9.73 -5.62 2.20
N PRO A 18 -9.20 -5.64 0.96
CA PRO A 18 -8.45 -4.53 0.37
C PRO A 18 -9.38 -3.39 -0.10
N GLU A 19 -10.28 -2.93 0.77
CA GLU A 19 -11.15 -1.77 0.54
C GLU A 19 -10.63 -0.55 1.31
N PRO A 20 -10.78 0.68 0.80
CA PRO A 20 -10.31 1.88 1.49
C PRO A 20 -10.89 2.05 2.90
N HIS A 21 -10.06 2.50 3.83
CA HIS A 21 -10.47 2.88 5.18
C HIS A 21 -9.82 4.19 5.60
N ASP A 22 -10.51 5.02 6.40
CA ASP A 22 -9.97 6.30 6.88
C ASP A 22 -8.61 6.17 7.59
N LEU A 23 -8.38 5.05 8.30
CA LEU A 23 -7.09 4.77 8.95
C LEU A 23 -5.97 4.54 7.93
N ASP A 24 -6.27 3.99 6.76
CA ASP A 24 -5.29 3.83 5.69
C ASP A 24 -4.82 5.21 5.17
N VAL A 25 -5.73 6.18 5.11
CA VAL A 25 -5.41 7.57 4.74
C VAL A 25 -4.64 8.29 5.84
N ALA A 26 -4.98 8.05 7.12
CA ALA A 26 -4.23 8.61 8.25
C ALA A 26 -2.77 8.12 8.25
N TRP A 27 -2.55 6.83 7.99
CA TRP A 27 -1.21 6.26 7.87
C TRP A 27 -0.47 6.77 6.62
N LEU A 28 -1.16 6.97 5.50
CA LEU A 28 -0.57 7.62 4.32
C LEU A 28 -0.08 9.04 4.64
N ALA A 29 -0.85 9.81 5.40
CA ALA A 29 -0.45 11.16 5.83
C ALA A 29 0.80 11.12 6.72
N ALA A 30 0.84 10.21 7.70
CA ALA A 30 2.01 10.01 8.55
C ALA A 30 3.26 9.59 7.76
N ALA A 31 3.11 8.67 6.80
CA ALA A 31 4.21 8.26 5.93
C ALA A 31 4.73 9.42 5.08
N ARG A 32 3.85 10.25 4.52
CA ARG A 32 4.25 11.45 3.77
C ARG A 32 5.03 12.43 4.64
N ALA A 33 4.59 12.66 5.88
CA ALA A 33 5.30 13.52 6.81
C ALA A 33 6.72 13.00 7.10
N ALA A 34 6.85 11.71 7.44
CA ALA A 34 8.16 11.11 7.73
C ALA A 34 9.13 11.16 6.55
N PHE A 35 8.65 10.89 5.33
CA PHE A 35 9.47 11.00 4.11
C PHE A 35 9.86 12.45 3.80
N SER A 36 8.94 13.39 4.02
CA SER A 36 9.23 14.82 3.87
C SER A 36 10.29 15.31 4.86
N GLU A 37 10.24 14.86 6.12
CA GLU A 37 11.25 15.17 7.13
C GLU A 37 12.62 14.58 6.78
N ALA A 38 12.65 13.45 6.10
CA ALA A 38 13.86 12.80 5.61
C ALA A 38 14.36 13.34 4.26
N GLU A 39 13.73 14.39 3.71
CA GLU A 39 14.02 14.94 2.38
C GLU A 39 13.96 13.89 1.26
N ALA A 40 13.12 12.86 1.43
CA ALA A 40 12.98 11.74 0.51
C ALA A 40 11.58 11.73 -0.12
N PRO A 41 11.44 11.34 -1.40
CA PRO A 41 10.12 11.12 -1.97
C PRO A 41 9.48 9.86 -1.37
N LEU A 42 8.16 9.87 -1.14
CA LEU A 42 7.40 8.65 -0.89
C LEU A 42 6.99 8.07 -2.25
N PRO A 43 7.70 7.06 -2.81
CA PRO A 43 7.44 6.59 -4.16
C PRO A 43 6.06 5.92 -4.26
N TRP A 44 5.67 5.17 -3.23
CA TRP A 44 4.44 4.39 -3.23
C TRP A 44 4.06 3.95 -1.81
N PHE A 45 2.76 3.92 -1.54
CA PHE A 45 2.17 3.39 -0.32
C PHE A 45 1.07 2.38 -0.67
N VAL A 46 1.14 1.17 -0.13
CA VAL A 46 0.06 0.18 -0.27
C VAL A 46 -0.38 -0.34 1.09
N VAL A 47 -1.66 -0.69 1.15
CA VAL A 47 -2.22 -1.45 2.25
C VAL A 47 -2.42 -2.87 1.78
N VAL A 48 -1.79 -3.81 2.47
CA VAL A 48 -1.84 -5.24 2.19
C VAL A 48 -2.76 -5.90 3.20
N THR A 49 -3.69 -6.70 2.70
CA THR A 49 -4.53 -7.57 3.51
C THR A 49 -4.32 -9.03 3.12
N LYS A 50 -4.95 -9.93 3.88
CA LYS A 50 -4.92 -11.37 3.55
C LYS A 50 -5.47 -11.68 2.15
N SER A 51 -6.38 -10.87 1.63
CA SER A 51 -7.08 -11.13 0.36
C SER A 51 -6.67 -10.22 -0.78
N GLY A 52 -5.74 -9.29 -0.58
CA GLY A 52 -5.30 -8.39 -1.65
C GLY A 52 -4.38 -7.27 -1.18
N TRP A 53 -4.20 -6.28 -2.04
CA TRP A 53 -3.70 -4.96 -1.68
C TRP A 53 -4.54 -3.87 -2.33
N HIS A 54 -4.50 -2.66 -1.76
CA HIS A 54 -5.00 -1.46 -2.42
C HIS A 54 -4.08 -0.25 -2.15
N ARG A 55 -4.21 0.77 -2.99
CA ARG A 55 -3.46 2.03 -2.93
C ARG A 55 -4.43 3.17 -2.60
N PRO A 56 -4.43 3.69 -1.36
CA PRO A 56 -5.34 4.75 -0.95
C PRO A 56 -5.27 6.02 -1.81
N SER A 57 -4.09 6.32 -2.37
CA SER A 57 -3.87 7.54 -3.15
C SER A 57 -4.45 7.51 -4.57
N THR A 58 -4.63 6.33 -5.17
CA THR A 58 -5.13 6.19 -6.56
C THR A 58 -6.40 5.34 -6.66
N GLY A 59 -6.77 4.62 -5.60
CA GLY A 59 -7.88 3.67 -5.62
C GLY A 59 -7.56 2.34 -6.31
N GLU A 60 -6.35 2.15 -6.82
CA GLU A 60 -5.92 0.88 -7.39
C GLU A 60 -6.00 -0.23 -6.35
N GLN A 61 -6.48 -1.40 -6.78
CA GLN A 61 -6.56 -2.56 -5.92
C GLN A 61 -6.33 -3.84 -6.71
N ARG A 62 -5.88 -4.88 -6.01
CA ARG A 62 -5.83 -6.24 -6.53
C ARG A 62 -6.23 -7.21 -5.44
N THR A 63 -6.94 -8.27 -5.83
CA THR A 63 -7.29 -9.38 -4.96
C THR A 63 -6.45 -10.60 -5.26
N TRP A 64 -6.07 -11.34 -4.22
CA TRP A 64 -5.38 -12.62 -4.34
C TRP A 64 -6.39 -13.74 -4.58
N GLN A 65 -6.10 -14.58 -5.57
CA GLN A 65 -6.77 -15.88 -5.65
C GLN A 65 -6.11 -16.83 -4.65
N ARG A 66 -6.93 -17.59 -3.91
CA ARG A 66 -6.41 -18.66 -3.06
C ARG A 66 -5.67 -19.67 -3.94
N LEU A 67 -4.40 -19.90 -3.63
CA LEU A 67 -3.63 -20.97 -4.26
C LEU A 67 -4.33 -22.30 -3.96
N ARG A 68 -4.79 -22.99 -5.00
CA ARG A 68 -5.28 -24.36 -4.90
C ARG A 68 -4.16 -25.26 -5.37
N LEU A 69 -3.36 -25.78 -4.43
CA LEU A 69 -2.38 -26.83 -4.72
C LEU A 69 -3.18 -28.10 -5.07
N ARG A 70 -2.94 -28.64 -6.27
CA ARG A 70 -3.45 -29.94 -6.71
C ARG A 70 -2.36 -30.98 -6.58
#